data_AF-A0A257W833-F1
#
_entry.id   AF-A0A257W833-F1
#
_cell.length_a   1.000
_cell.length_b   1.000
_cell.length_c   1.000
_cell.angle_alpha   90.00
_cell.angle_beta   90.00
_cell.angle_gamma   90.00
#
_symmetry.space_group_name_H-M   'P 1'
#
loop_
_entity.id
_entity.type
_entity.pdbx_description
1 polymer ?
#
loop_
_entity_poly.entity_id
_entity_poly.type
_entity_poly.pdbx_seq_one_letter_code
_entity_poly.pdbx_strand_id
1 'polypeptide(L)' 'MNPLVVAITGASGAIYSVRLLEILAAAGRTVHLTISPAATEVIHQELGLKISLDNFNPTDLLPQDDQ' A
#
# COMPACT_ATOMS: atom_id res chain seq x y z
N MET A 1 2.12 -10.06 -19.76
CA MET A 1 2.06 -8.76 -19.03
C MET A 1 3.17 -8.76 -18.01
N ASN A 2 3.89 -7.65 -17.86
CA ASN A 2 5.07 -7.59 -16.98
C ASN A 2 4.69 -7.20 -15.54
N PRO A 3 5.46 -7.65 -14.52
CA PRO A 3 5.33 -7.16 -13.15
C PRO A 3 5.50 -5.65 -13.06
N LEU A 4 4.81 -5.02 -12.11
CA LEU A 4 4.91 -3.59 -11.83
C LEU A 4 5.74 -3.37 -10.56
N VAL A 5 6.57 -2.33 -10.56
CA VAL A 5 7.24 -1.86 -9.35
C VAL A 5 6.48 -0.62 -8.85
N VAL A 6 6.06 -0.64 -7.59
CA VAL A 6 5.36 0.48 -6.94
C VAL A 6 6.18 0.89 -5.72
N ALA A 7 6.58 2.16 -5.69
CA ALA A 7 7.30 2.75 -4.57
C ALA A 7 6.44 3.82 -3.89
N ILE A 8 6.17 3.65 -2.60
CA ILE A 8 5.44 4.63 -1.79
C ILE A 8 6.45 5.40 -0.93
N THR A 9 6.39 6.72 -1.01
CA THR A 9 7.26 7.66 -0.26
C THR A 9 6.42 8.54 0.67
N GLY A 10 7.08 9.30 1.57
CA GLY A 10 6.41 10.13 2.58
C GLY A 10 5.90 11.48 2.06
N ALA A 11 5.38 11.53 0.84
CA ALA A 11 4.63 12.68 0.35
C ALA A 11 3.15 12.50 0.73
N SER A 12 2.44 13.62 0.92
CA SER A 12 0.99 13.59 1.16
C SER A 12 0.23 12.92 0.00
N GLY A 13 -0.92 12.32 0.30
CA GLY A 13 -1.74 11.62 -0.68
C GLY A 13 -1.66 10.10 -0.57
N ALA A 14 -1.53 9.57 0.65
CA ALA A 14 -1.47 8.14 0.94
C ALA A 14 -2.66 7.36 0.34
N ILE A 15 -3.82 8.00 0.21
CA ILE A 15 -5.03 7.42 -0.38
C ILE A 15 -4.80 6.94 -1.82
N TYR A 16 -3.97 7.63 -2.61
CA TYR A 16 -3.71 7.25 -4.00
C TYR A 16 -2.93 5.95 -4.08
N SER A 17 -1.92 5.79 -3.22
CA SER A 17 -1.14 4.55 -3.13
C SER A 17 -1.99 3.37 -2.69
N VAL A 18 -2.83 3.53 -1.65
CA VAL A 18 -3.73 2.47 -1.18
C VAL A 18 -4.70 2.05 -2.28
N ARG A 19 -5.39 3.02 -2.90
CA ARG A 19 -6.37 2.73 -3.95
C ARG A 19 -5.73 2.12 -5.20
N LEU A 20 -4.52 2.55 -5.56
CA LEU A 20 -3.78 1.95 -6.67
C LEU A 20 -3.47 0.48 -6.38
N LEU A 21 -2.97 0.16 -5.19
CA LEU A 21 -2.64 -1.22 -4.80
C LEU A 21 -3.88 -2.10 -4.78
N GLU A 22 -5.01 -1.60 -4.27
CA GLU A 22 -6.29 -2.31 -4.28
C GLU A 22 -6.70 -2.69 -5.71
N ILE A 23 -6.65 -1.74 -6.65
CA ILE A 23 -7.04 -1.98 -8.04
C ILE A 23 -6.06 -2.92 -8.75
N LEU A 24 -4.75 -2.80 -8.50
CA LEU A 24 -3.76 -3.70 -9.07
C LEU A 24 -3.92 -5.13 -8.55
N ALA A 25 -4.21 -5.29 -7.25
CA ALA A 25 -4.49 -6.58 -6.65
C ALA A 25 -5.77 -7.21 -7.23
N ALA A 26 -6.87 -6.45 -7.28
CA ALA A 26 -8.14 -6.90 -7.86
C ALA A 26 -8.01 -7.28 -9.36
N ALA A 27 -7.13 -6.60 -10.09
CA ALA A 27 -6.81 -6.92 -11.49
C ALA A 27 -5.85 -8.10 -11.66
N GLY A 28 -5.48 -8.80 -10.58
CA GLY A 28 -4.56 -9.94 -10.61
C GLY A 28 -3.14 -9.58 -11.06
N ARG A 29 -2.69 -8.32 -10.85
CA ARG A 29 -1.37 -7.85 -11.26
C ARG A 29 -0.33 -8.17 -10.20
N THR A 30 0.82 -8.71 -10.65
CA THR A 30 2.00 -8.84 -9.78
C THR A 30 2.63 -7.48 -9.52
N VAL A 31 2.79 -7.14 -8.24
CA VAL A 31 3.41 -5.89 -7.78
C VAL A 31 4.63 -6.21 -6.90
N HIS A 32 5.77 -5.61 -7.24
CA HIS A 32 6.92 -5.49 -6.35
C HIS A 32 6.78 -4.16 -5.60
N LEU A 33 6.37 -4.24 -4.34
CA LEU A 33 6.09 -3.08 -3.51
C LEU A 33 7.30 -2.71 -2.66
N THR A 34 7.63 -1.42 -2.60
CA THR A 34 8.56 -0.85 -1.62
C THR A 34 7.93 0.35 -0.94
N ILE A 35 8.15 0.49 0.36
CA ILE A 35 7.56 1.54 1.21
C ILE A 35 8.68 2.12 2.07
N SER A 36 8.83 3.45 2.11
CA SER A 36 9.80 4.08 3.00
C SER A 36 9.25 4.24 4.43
N PRO A 37 10.10 4.36 5.46
CA PRO A 37 9.64 4.68 6.82
C PRO A 37 8.84 5.99 6.90
N ALA A 38 9.16 6.97 6.06
CA ALA A 38 8.38 8.21 5.99
C ALA A 38 6.97 7.98 5.42
N ALA A 39 6.81 7.04 4.48
CA ALA A 39 5.50 6.68 3.95
C ALA A 39 4.61 6.03 5.00
N THR A 40 5.15 5.19 5.88
CA THR A 40 4.34 4.57 6.95
C THR A 40 3.79 5.61 7.92
N GLU A 41 4.56 6.67 8.21
CA GLU A 41 4.10 7.79 9.03
C GLU A 41 2.98 8.57 8.33
N VAL A 42 3.15 8.93 7.07
CA VAL A 42 2.12 9.66 6.31
C VAL A 42 0.84 8.83 6.16
N ILE A 43 0.96 7.53 5.87
CA ILE A 43 -0.20 6.63 5.80
C ILE A 43 -0.94 6.57 7.14
N HIS A 44 -0.21 6.51 8.26
CA HIS A 44 -0.82 6.54 9.58
C HIS A 44 -1.54 7.86 9.87
N GLN A 45 -0.89 8.99 9.56
CA GLN A 45 -1.44 10.32 9.79
C GLN A 45 -2.68 10.60 8.92
N GLU A 46 -2.67 10.20 7.66
CA GLU A 46 -3.75 10.52 6.71
C GLU A 46 -4.91 9.51 6.75
N LEU A 47 -4.63 8.22 6.97
CA LEU A 47 -5.61 7.14 6.83
C LEU A 47 -5.84 6.33 8.12
N GLY A 48 -5.05 6.55 9.17
CA GLY A 48 -5.13 5.79 10.41
C GLY A 48 -4.61 4.34 10.32
N LEU A 49 -4.12 3.91 9.15
CA LEU A 49 -3.59 2.58 8.92
C LEU A 49 -2.20 2.43 9.54
N LYS A 50 -1.90 1.26 10.13
CA LYS A 50 -0.61 0.96 10.75
C LYS A 50 0.08 -0.14 9.97
N ILE A 51 1.26 0.16 9.45
CA ILE A 51 2.04 -0.76 8.62
C ILE A 51 3.34 -1.08 9.35
N SER A 52 3.66 -2.37 9.48
CA SER A 52 4.98 -2.82 9.91
C SER A 52 5.84 -3.12 8.69
N LEU A 53 7.01 -2.48 8.58
CA LEU A 53 7.96 -2.80 7.49
C LEU A 53 8.70 -4.12 7.73
N ASP A 54 8.95 -4.47 8.99
CA ASP A 54 9.66 -5.71 9.37
C ASP A 54 8.74 -6.95 9.30
N ASN A 55 7.43 -6.74 9.45
CA ASN A 55 6.41 -7.79 9.41
C ASN A 55 5.23 -7.34 8.54
N PHE A 56 5.52 -7.09 7.27
CA PHE A 56 4.55 -6.57 6.32
C PHE A 56 3.40 -7.55 6.07
N ASN A 57 2.16 -7.05 6.22
CA ASN A 57 0.96 -7.76 5.82
C ASN A 57 0.13 -6.89 4.85
N PRO A 58 -0.21 -7.38 3.64
CA PRO A 58 -1.05 -6.65 2.69
C PRO A 58 -2.39 -6.18 3.26
N THR A 59 -2.98 -6.89 4.23
CA THR A 59 -4.25 -6.49 4.86
C THR A 59 -4.13 -5.21 5.71
N ASP A 60 -2.92 -4.79 6.05
CA ASP A 60 -2.69 -3.52 6.74
C ASP A 60 -2.89 -2.30 5.82
N LEU A 61 -2.85 -2.54 4.49
CA LEU A 61 -3.04 -1.53 3.44
C LEU A 61 -4.38 -1.70 2.71
N LEU A 62 -4.78 -2.94 2.47
CA LEU A 62 -5.92 -3.28 1.63
C LEU A 62 -7.13 -3.60 2.51
N PRO A 63 -8.32 -3.08 2.18
CA PRO A 63 -9.55 -3.51 2.85
C PRO A 63 -9.68 -5.03 2.74
N GLN A 64 -10.13 -5.67 3.82
CA GLN A 64 -10.54 -7.07 3.75
C GLN A 64 -11.83 -7.10 2.94
N ASP A 65 -11.87 -7.97 1.92
CA ASP A 65 -13.13 -8.33 1.29
C ASP A 65 -13.95 -9.05 2.37
N ASP A 66 -14.82 -8.31 3.06
CA ASP A 66 -15.93 -8.89 3.80
C ASP A 66 -16.81 -9.59 2.76
N GLN A 67 -16.64 -10.91 2.62
CA GLN A 67 -17.64 -11.76 1.97
C GLN A 67 -18.88 -11.87 2.84
#